data_AF-A0A061FTD2-F1
#
_entry.id   AF-A0A061FTD2-F1
#
_cell.length_a   1.000
_cell.length_b   1.000
_cell.length_c   1.000
_cell.angle_alpha   90.00
_cell.angle_beta   90.00
_cell.angle_gamma   90.00
#
_symmetry.space_group_name_H-M   'P 1'
#
loop_
_entity.id
_entity.type
_entity.pdbx_description
1 polymer ?
#
loop_
_entity_poly.entity_id
_entity_poly.type
_entity_poly.pdbx_seq_one_letter_code
_entity_poly.pdbx_strand_id
1 'polypeptide(L)'
;MKKQNVITNSEKEIESLNWEIVKERERKCIKAFSLENDLLHLILERPLNDQSLGKDSSKCFTVDNCNNMYFTGHKSTAVVSSWCLILLALHLEWQSHILTKVAQVCGEKLPDADSVSHMKIVTMVIQETLHLYPPVAFVSKEALEEI
;
A
#
# COMPACT_ATOMS: atom_id res chain seq x y z
N MET A 1 20.18 -18.57 -15.99
CA MET A 1 19.44 -19.72 -15.42
C MET A 1 19.22 -19.64 -13.91
N LYS A 2 20.26 -19.61 -13.05
CA LYS A 2 20.05 -19.61 -11.57
C LYS A 2 19.17 -18.45 -11.04
N LYS A 3 19.37 -17.21 -11.51
CA LYS A 3 18.55 -16.05 -11.10
C LYS A 3 17.07 -16.15 -11.55
N GLN A 4 16.82 -16.67 -12.74
CA GLN A 4 15.45 -16.83 -13.25
C GLN A 4 14.66 -17.83 -12.39
N ASN A 5 15.29 -18.95 -12.00
CA ASN A 5 14.65 -19.93 -11.13
C ASN A 5 14.34 -19.36 -9.74
N VAL A 6 15.21 -18.50 -9.20
CA VAL A 6 14.96 -17.83 -7.90
C VAL A 6 13.76 -16.89 -7.98
N ILE A 7 13.68 -16.05 -9.02
CA ILE A 7 12.56 -15.12 -9.21
C ILE A 7 11.24 -15.89 -9.29
N THR A 8 11.18 -16.90 -10.16
CA THR A 8 9.97 -17.72 -10.32
C THR A 8 9.58 -18.51 -9.07
N ASN A 9 10.54 -18.85 -8.21
CA ASN A 9 10.25 -19.53 -6.96
C ASN A 9 9.66 -18.57 -5.93
N SER A 10 10.21 -17.35 -5.83
CA SER A 10 9.69 -16.31 -4.95
C SER A 10 8.30 -15.83 -5.38
N GLU A 11 8.05 -15.69 -6.69
CA GLU A 11 6.71 -15.36 -7.22
C GLU A 11 5.67 -16.38 -6.77
N LYS A 12 5.96 -17.68 -6.93
CA LYS A 12 5.07 -18.76 -6.50
C LYS A 12 4.83 -18.77 -4.99
N GLU A 13 5.85 -18.46 -4.20
CA GLU A 13 5.74 -18.38 -2.75
C GLU A 13 4.81 -17.23 -2.32
N ILE A 14 4.99 -16.05 -2.93
CA ILE A 14 4.13 -14.88 -2.69
C ILE A 14 2.68 -15.19 -3.08
N GLU A 15 2.45 -15.79 -4.26
CA GLU A 15 1.12 -16.18 -4.71
C GLU A 15 0.46 -17.17 -3.73
N SER A 16 1.23 -18.14 -3.21
CA SER A 16 0.74 -19.11 -2.24
C SER A 16 0.32 -18.45 -0.93
N LEU A 17 1.16 -17.55 -0.39
CA LEU A 17 0.88 -16.82 0.85
C LEU A 17 -0.35 -15.92 0.71
N ASN A 18 -0.45 -15.17 -0.39
CA ASN A 18 -1.62 -14.33 -0.65
C ASN A 18 -2.90 -15.16 -0.77
N TRP A 19 -2.83 -16.31 -1.44
CA TRP A 19 -3.98 -17.20 -1.56
C TRP A 19 -4.40 -17.81 -0.23
N GLU A 20 -3.46 -18.07 0.67
CA GLU A 20 -3.75 -18.52 2.03
C GLU A 20 -4.49 -17.44 2.83
N ILE A 21 -4.06 -16.18 2.74
CA ILE A 21 -4.72 -15.03 3.39
C ILE A 21 -6.16 -14.86 2.87
N VAL A 22 -6.36 -14.98 1.56
CA VAL A 22 -7.68 -14.90 0.92
C VAL A 22 -8.60 -16.00 1.47
N LYS A 23 -8.15 -17.25 1.45
CA LYS A 23 -8.93 -18.40 1.94
C LYS A 23 -9.28 -18.26 3.43
N GLU A 24 -8.35 -17.78 4.22
CA GLU A 24 -8.58 -17.58 5.65
C GLU A 24 -9.66 -16.52 5.90
N ARG A 25 -9.68 -15.45 5.08
CA ARG A 25 -10.73 -14.44 5.12
C ARG A 25 -12.08 -14.98 4.66
N GLU A 26 -12.15 -15.72 3.54
CA GLU A 26 -13.40 -16.36 3.09
C GLU A 26 -14.04 -17.22 4.19
N ARG A 27 -13.24 -18.05 4.87
CA ARG A 27 -13.72 -18.89 5.97
C ARG A 27 -14.28 -18.08 7.14
N LYS A 28 -13.69 -16.92 7.44
CA LYS A 28 -14.15 -16.01 8.49
C LYS A 28 -15.44 -15.28 8.09
N CYS A 29 -15.56 -14.85 6.83
CA CYS A 29 -16.77 -14.23 6.30
C CYS A 29 -17.98 -15.17 6.34
N ILE A 30 -17.80 -16.48 6.09
CA ILE A 30 -18.90 -17.46 6.17
C ILE A 30 -19.39 -17.68 7.61
N LYS A 31 -18.53 -17.46 8.62
CA LYS A 31 -18.82 -17.73 10.03
C LYS A 31 -19.31 -16.50 10.81
N ALA A 32 -18.92 -15.30 10.39
CA ALA A 32 -19.32 -14.05 11.02
C ALA A 32 -20.29 -13.32 10.11
N PHE A 33 -21.57 -13.28 10.48
CA PHE A 33 -22.64 -12.54 9.78
C PHE A 33 -22.51 -10.99 9.90
N SER A 34 -21.28 -10.53 10.14
CA SER A 34 -20.92 -9.11 10.24
C SER A 34 -19.41 -9.00 10.01
N LEU A 35 -19.00 -8.78 8.76
CA LEU A 35 -17.75 -8.08 8.54
C LEU A 35 -18.10 -6.78 7.84
N GLU A 36 -17.50 -5.71 8.34
CA GLU A 36 -17.42 -4.41 7.67
C GLU A 36 -17.04 -4.63 6.20
N ASN A 37 -17.75 -3.98 5.27
CA ASN A 37 -17.56 -4.11 3.81
C ASN A 37 -16.19 -3.55 3.39
N ASP A 38 -15.12 -4.28 3.70
CA ASP A 38 -13.75 -3.88 3.40
C ASP A 38 -13.42 -4.10 1.92
N LEU A 39 -12.37 -3.43 1.45
CA LEU A 39 -11.98 -3.46 0.03
C LEU A 39 -11.72 -4.88 -0.47
N LEU A 40 -11.17 -5.77 0.36
CA LEU A 40 -10.91 -7.14 -0.05
C LEU A 40 -12.20 -7.94 -0.18
N HIS A 41 -13.18 -7.71 0.70
CA HIS A 41 -14.52 -8.28 0.55
C HIS A 41 -15.15 -7.87 -0.78
N LEU A 42 -15.07 -6.59 -1.16
CA LEU A 42 -15.58 -6.09 -2.45
C LEU A 42 -14.86 -6.73 -3.65
N ILE A 43 -13.55 -6.95 -3.55
CA ILE A 43 -12.76 -7.65 -4.60
C ILE A 43 -13.20 -9.12 -4.72
N LEU A 44 -13.59 -9.76 -3.62
CA LEU A 44 -14.00 -11.17 -3.56
C LEU A 44 -15.47 -11.40 -3.95
N GLU A 45 -16.35 -10.42 -3.74
CA GLU A 45 -17.79 -10.57 -3.97
C GLU A 45 -18.13 -10.86 -5.45
N ARG A 46 -17.48 -10.15 -6.37
CA ARG A 46 -17.75 -10.27 -7.81
C ARG A 46 -17.27 -11.60 -8.42
N PRO A 47 -16.04 -12.09 -8.15
CA PRO A 47 -15.60 -13.40 -8.64
C PRO A 47 -16.35 -14.60 -8.04
N LEU A 48 -17.02 -14.45 -6.88
CA LEU A 48 -17.81 -15.50 -6.25
C LEU A 48 -19.24 -15.60 -6.83
N ASN A 49 -19.81 -14.48 -7.27
CA ASN A 49 -21.18 -14.42 -7.77
C ASN A 49 -21.29 -14.66 -9.30
N ASP A 50 -20.19 -14.56 -10.04
CA ASP A 50 -20.17 -14.76 -11.49
C ASP A 50 -19.76 -16.20 -11.87
N GLN A 51 -20.74 -17.07 -12.07
CA GLN A 51 -20.51 -18.46 -12.51
C GLN A 51 -19.94 -18.58 -13.94
N SER A 52 -19.86 -17.47 -14.70
CA SER A 52 -19.25 -17.47 -16.05
C SER A 52 -17.72 -17.40 -16.01
N LEU A 53 -17.15 -16.95 -14.88
CA LEU A 53 -15.71 -16.94 -14.67
C LEU A 53 -15.22 -18.32 -14.21
N GLY A 54 -14.26 -18.88 -14.95
CA GLY A 54 -13.56 -20.09 -14.52
C GLY A 54 -12.91 -19.88 -13.14
N LYS A 55 -12.94 -20.90 -12.28
CA LYS A 55 -12.40 -20.85 -10.91
C LYS A 55 -10.95 -20.37 -10.84
N ASP A 56 -10.15 -20.70 -11.86
CA ASP A 56 -8.76 -20.26 -11.97
C ASP A 56 -8.64 -18.77 -12.30
N SER A 57 -9.54 -18.22 -13.13
CA SER A 57 -9.58 -16.79 -13.46
C SER A 57 -9.95 -15.93 -12.23
N SER A 58 -10.90 -16.41 -11.42
CA SER A 58 -11.30 -15.78 -10.16
C SER A 58 -10.14 -15.73 -9.15
N LYS A 59 -9.40 -16.85 -9.05
CA LYS A 59 -8.20 -16.93 -8.21
C LYS A 59 -7.11 -15.97 -8.68
N CYS A 60 -6.75 -15.97 -9.96
CA CYS A 60 -5.71 -15.07 -10.48
C CYS A 60 -6.09 -13.61 -10.25
N PHE A 61 -7.31 -13.21 -10.61
CA PHE A 61 -7.79 -11.84 -10.39
C PHE A 61 -7.63 -11.39 -8.92
N THR A 62 -8.02 -12.25 -7.99
CA THR A 62 -7.92 -11.94 -6.55
C THR A 62 -6.47 -11.81 -6.10
N VAL A 63 -5.62 -12.77 -6.46
CA VAL A 63 -4.21 -12.78 -6.06
C VAL A 63 -3.47 -11.58 -6.67
N ASP A 64 -3.76 -11.23 -7.92
CA ASP A 64 -3.14 -10.09 -8.62
C ASP A 64 -3.51 -8.76 -7.96
N ASN A 65 -4.78 -8.57 -7.60
CA ASN A 65 -5.20 -7.36 -6.89
C ASN A 65 -4.57 -7.27 -5.49
N CYS A 66 -4.53 -8.38 -4.74
CA CYS A 66 -3.84 -8.44 -3.45
C CYS A 66 -2.34 -8.11 -3.56
N ASN A 67 -1.67 -8.71 -4.55
CA ASN A 67 -0.26 -8.43 -4.86
C ASN A 67 -0.05 -6.94 -5.14
N ASN A 68 -0.87 -6.37 -6.00
CA ASN A 68 -0.74 -4.98 -6.39
C ASN A 68 -0.92 -4.04 -5.19
N MET A 69 -1.94 -4.27 -4.35
CA MET A 69 -2.15 -3.47 -3.13
C MET A 69 -0.97 -3.54 -2.17
N TYR A 70 -0.44 -4.74 -1.91
CA TYR A 70 0.66 -4.93 -0.97
C TYR A 70 1.96 -4.29 -1.47
N PHE A 71 2.36 -4.59 -2.71
CA PHE A 71 3.64 -4.12 -3.23
C PHE A 71 3.67 -2.64 -3.58
N THR A 72 2.59 -2.12 -4.16
CA THR A 72 2.51 -0.72 -4.61
C THR A 72 2.57 0.24 -3.44
N GLY A 73 1.91 -0.09 -2.31
CA GLY A 73 1.91 0.75 -1.11
C GLY A 73 3.17 0.57 -0.25
N HIS A 74 3.62 -0.66 -0.03
CA HIS A 74 4.67 -0.93 0.95
C HIS A 74 6.04 -0.42 0.51
N LYS A 75 6.46 -0.75 -0.72
CA LYS A 75 7.80 -0.39 -1.20
C LYS A 75 7.97 1.11 -1.34
N SER A 76 6.99 1.78 -1.95
CA SER A 76 7.04 3.23 -2.17
C SER A 76 7.06 4.00 -0.83
N THR A 77 6.14 3.67 0.09
CA THR A 77 6.02 4.33 1.40
C THR A 77 7.27 4.11 2.26
N ALA A 78 7.84 2.90 2.25
CA ALA A 78 9.07 2.60 3.00
C ALA A 78 10.23 3.49 2.51
N VAL A 79 10.41 3.61 1.19
CA VAL A 79 11.45 4.45 0.60
C VAL A 79 11.29 5.92 0.98
N VAL A 80 10.08 6.48 0.86
CA VAL A 80 9.82 7.88 1.25
C VAL A 80 10.08 8.09 2.73
N SER A 81 9.60 7.17 3.58
CA SER A 81 9.76 7.27 5.03
C SER A 81 11.24 7.23 5.43
N SER A 82 12.03 6.36 4.83
CA SER A 82 13.48 6.29 5.07
C SER A 82 14.18 7.58 4.69
N TRP A 83 13.90 8.12 3.51
CA TRP A 83 14.51 9.39 3.06
C TRP A 83 14.07 10.58 3.93
N CYS A 84 12.80 10.62 4.33
CA CYS A 84 12.29 11.65 5.23
C CYS A 84 13.06 11.63 6.56
N LEU A 85 13.24 10.45 7.17
CA LEU A 85 14.00 10.31 8.41
C LEU A 85 15.48 10.72 8.24
N ILE A 86 16.11 10.35 7.12
CA ILE A 86 17.49 10.76 6.82
C ILE A 86 17.58 12.29 6.69
N LEU A 87 16.69 12.91 5.93
CA LEU A 87 16.66 14.37 5.75
C LEU A 87 16.45 15.10 7.08
N LEU A 88 15.55 14.60 7.94
CA LEU A 88 15.32 15.17 9.27
C LEU A 88 16.54 15.04 10.18
N ALA A 89 17.25 13.91 10.13
CA ALA A 89 18.48 13.71 10.88
C ALA A 89 19.62 14.64 10.41
N LEU A 90 19.65 15.00 9.12
CA LEU A 90 20.61 15.97 8.56
C LEU A 90 20.20 17.43 8.83
N HIS A 91 18.91 17.70 9.03
CA HIS A 91 18.36 19.03 9.24
C HIS A 91 17.65 19.13 10.60
N LEU A 92 18.44 19.11 11.68
CA LEU A 92 17.93 19.10 13.06
C LEU A 92 17.00 20.28 13.40
N GLU A 93 17.21 21.45 12.79
CA GLU A 93 16.30 22.60 12.94
C GLU A 93 14.88 22.26 12.48
N TRP A 94 14.75 21.61 11.31
CA TRP A 94 13.47 21.16 10.77
C TRP A 94 12.87 20.05 11.63
N GLN A 95 13.69 19.11 12.11
CA GLN A 95 13.25 18.08 13.04
C GLN A 95 12.61 18.67 14.30
N SER A 96 13.29 19.62 14.96
CA SER A 96 12.75 20.31 16.14
C SER A 96 11.46 21.08 15.81
N HIS A 97 11.45 21.80 14.69
CA HIS A 97 10.28 22.58 14.26
C HIS A 97 9.03 21.72 14.05
N ILE A 98 9.18 20.57 13.39
CA ILE A 98 8.09 19.61 13.16
C ILE A 98 7.59 19.03 14.47
N LEU A 99 8.50 18.57 15.35
CA LEU A 99 8.12 18.00 16.64
C LEU A 99 7.34 19.00 17.49
N THR A 100 7.77 20.26 17.55
CA THR A 100 7.01 21.33 18.24
C THR A 100 5.64 21.51 17.61
N LYS A 101 5.53 21.52 16.28
CA LYS A 101 4.25 21.76 15.61
C LYS A 101 3.28 20.58 15.74
N VAL A 102 3.78 19.35 15.66
CA VAL A 102 2.97 18.14 15.88
C VAL A 102 2.48 18.10 17.32
N ALA A 103 3.32 18.42 18.31
CA ALA A 103 2.90 18.50 19.70
C ALA A 103 1.83 19.58 19.93
N GLN A 104 1.86 20.71 19.22
CA GLN A 104 0.80 21.72 19.28
C GLN A 104 -0.53 21.22 18.71
N VAL A 105 -0.51 20.39 17.66
CA VAL A 105 -1.72 19.88 17.01
C VAL A 105 -2.33 18.72 17.79
N CYS A 106 -1.50 17.78 18.26
CA CYS A 106 -1.96 16.56 18.93
C CYS A 106 -2.03 16.65 20.46
N GLY A 107 -1.32 17.61 21.07
CA GLY A 107 -1.12 17.63 22.52
C GLY A 107 -0.44 16.33 23.00
N GLU A 108 -1.02 15.71 24.02
CA GLU A 108 -0.56 14.41 24.56
C GLU A 108 -1.27 13.20 23.92
N LYS A 109 -2.17 13.43 22.95
CA LYS A 109 -2.93 12.36 22.29
C LYS A 109 -2.17 11.81 21.09
N LEU A 110 -2.49 10.57 20.74
CA LEU A 110 -2.07 10.01 19.46
C LEU A 110 -2.74 10.77 18.30
N PRO A 111 -2.06 10.94 17.15
CA PRO A 111 -2.67 11.51 15.96
C PRO A 111 -3.88 10.68 15.51
N ASP A 112 -4.99 11.36 15.24
CA ASP A 112 -6.17 10.85 14.56
C ASP A 112 -6.32 11.44 13.14
N ALA A 113 -7.30 10.97 12.38
CA ALA A 113 -7.53 11.40 10.99
C ALA A 113 -7.72 12.93 10.87
N ASP A 114 -8.42 13.54 11.82
CA ASP A 114 -8.67 14.98 11.83
C ASP A 114 -7.37 15.74 12.11
N SER A 115 -6.57 15.31 13.07
CA SER A 115 -5.30 15.94 13.43
C SER A 115 -4.30 15.92 12.26
N VAL A 116 -4.25 14.82 11.48
CA VAL A 116 -3.35 14.68 10.32
C VAL A 116 -3.63 15.77 9.28
N SER A 117 -4.89 16.12 9.05
CA SER A 117 -5.25 17.20 8.11
C SER A 117 -4.71 18.58 8.52
N HIS A 118 -4.42 18.77 9.80
CA HIS A 118 -3.86 20.01 10.35
C HIS A 118 -2.31 20.01 10.42
N MET A 119 -1.64 18.89 10.09
CA MET A 119 -0.18 18.75 10.12
C MET A 119 0.51 19.25 8.84
N LYS A 120 0.21 20.48 8.42
CA LYS A 120 0.74 21.06 7.17
C LYS A 120 2.27 20.95 7.05
N ILE A 121 3.00 21.12 8.16
CA ILE A 121 4.46 21.05 8.17
C ILE A 121 4.99 19.64 7.85
N VAL A 122 4.31 18.60 8.33
CA VAL A 122 4.67 17.20 8.04
C VAL A 122 4.42 16.92 6.57
N THR A 123 3.29 17.40 6.03
CA THR A 123 3.00 17.31 4.60
C THR A 123 4.07 18.00 3.76
N MET A 124 4.52 19.19 4.14
CA MET A 124 5.57 19.91 3.42
C MET A 124 6.87 19.11 3.36
N VAL A 125 7.28 18.49 4.46
CA VAL A 125 8.50 17.69 4.53
C VAL A 125 8.40 16.43 3.68
N ILE A 126 7.25 15.76 3.69
CA ILE A 126 6.98 14.60 2.83
C ILE A 126 7.03 15.01 1.36
N GLN A 127 6.42 16.14 0.99
CA GLN A 127 6.44 16.65 -0.39
C GLN A 127 7.85 17.02 -0.85
N GLU A 128 8.65 17.66 0.00
CA GLU A 128 10.03 17.97 -0.34
C GLU A 128 10.89 16.70 -0.44
N THR A 129 10.64 15.71 0.40
CA THR A 129 11.28 14.38 0.29
C THR A 129 10.92 13.72 -1.04
N LEU A 130 9.65 13.77 -1.46
CA LEU A 130 9.20 13.23 -2.75
C LEU A 130 9.80 13.98 -3.94
N HIS A 131 10.03 15.29 -3.82
CA HIS A 131 10.67 16.10 -4.84
C HIS A 131 12.15 15.73 -4.99
N LEU A 132 12.88 15.57 -3.89
CA LEU A 132 14.31 15.23 -3.89
C LEU A 132 14.59 13.75 -4.18
N TYR A 133 13.77 12.86 -3.64
CA TYR A 133 13.95 11.40 -3.68
C TYR A 133 12.65 10.67 -4.05
N PRO A 134 12.15 10.85 -5.28
CA PRO A 134 10.93 10.18 -5.73
C PRO A 134 11.11 8.64 -5.78
N PRO A 135 10.20 7.84 -5.18
CA PRO A 135 10.27 6.38 -5.27
C PRO A 135 10.07 5.84 -6.70
N VAL A 136 9.38 6.62 -7.55
CA VAL A 136 9.07 6.28 -8.93
C VAL A 136 9.65 7.38 -9.82
N ALA A 137 10.66 7.04 -10.62
CA ALA A 137 11.41 8.01 -11.43
C ALA A 137 10.65 8.50 -12.67
N PHE A 138 9.79 7.65 -13.26
CA PHE A 138 9.00 7.99 -14.44
C PHE A 138 7.70 7.19 -14.47
N VAL A 139 6.71 7.73 -15.17
CA VAL A 139 5.41 7.08 -15.41
C VAL A 139 5.32 6.77 -16.90
N SER A 140 5.29 5.49 -17.25
CA SER A 140 5.09 5.04 -18.62
C SER A 140 3.61 5.13 -18.99
N LYS A 141 3.31 5.66 -20.18
CA LYS A 141 1.97 5.69 -20.77
C LYS A 141 2.02 5.21 -22.21
N GLU A 142 0.96 4.55 -22.64
CA GLU A 142 0.76 4.09 -24.03
C GLU A 142 -0.48 4.78 -24.58
N ALA A 143 -0.40 5.31 -25.81
CA ALA A 143 -1.54 5.92 -26.48
C ALA A 143 -2.40 4.81 -27.11
N LEU A 144 -3.69 4.80 -26.78
CA LEU A 144 -4.63 3.81 -27.33
C LEU A 144 -5.16 4.21 -28.72
N GLU A 145 -5.07 5.50 -29.06
CA GLU A 145 -5.51 6.10 -30.31
C GLU A 145 -4.47 7.12 -30.77
N GLU A 146 -4.44 7.42 -32.08
CA GLU A 146 -3.59 8.49 -32.61
C GLU A 146 -4.07 9.86 -32.10
N ILE A 147 -3.11 10.74 -31.78
CA ILE A 147 -3.34 12.09 -31.22
C ILE A 147 -3.50 13.12 -32.34
#